data_AF-A0A9X7GSH2-F1
#
_entry.id   AF-A0A9X7GSH2-F1
#
_cell.length_a   1.000
_cell.length_b   1.000
_cell.length_c   1.000
_cell.angle_alpha   90.00
_cell.angle_beta   90.00
_cell.angle_gamma   90.00
#
_symmetry.space_group_name_H-M   'P 1'
#
loop_
_entity.id
_entity.type
_entity.pdbx_description
1 polymer ?
#
loop_
_entity_poly.entity_id
_entity_poly.type
_entity_poly.pdbx_seq_one_letter_code
_entity_poly.pdbx_strand_id
1 'polypeptide(L)' 'MVKFYKHRYWYKHIRLQALERDNNECQACKRLGKYRKGRNVHHIKELRDRPDLAYELNNLETLCIQ' A
#
# COMPACT_ATOMS: atom_id res chain seq x y z
N MET A 1 12.57 -1.84 -12.57
CA MET A 1 11.38 -2.26 -11.79
C MET A 1 10.23 -1.23 -11.86
N VAL A 2 10.10 -0.44 -12.94
CA VAL A 2 9.06 0.61 -13.07
C VAL A 2 7.75 0.08 -13.70
N LYS A 3 7.78 -1.08 -14.36
CA LYS A 3 6.64 -1.64 -15.11
C LYS A 3 5.46 -2.02 -14.20
N PHE A 4 5.72 -2.51 -12.99
CA PHE A 4 4.67 -2.93 -12.05
C PHE A 4 3.86 -1.74 -11.51
N TYR A 5 4.53 -0.71 -11.00
CA TYR A 5 3.85 0.46 -10.42
C TYR A 5 3.08 1.30 -11.46
N LYS A 6 3.44 1.18 -12.75
CA LYS A 6 2.69 1.76 -13.88
C LYS A 6 1.57 0.85 -14.40
N HIS A 7 1.47 -0.38 -13.91
CA HIS A 7 0.46 -1.32 -14.37
C HIS A 7 -0.93 -0.82 -13.97
N ARG A 8 -1.86 -0.78 -14.95
CA ARG A 8 -3.22 -0.25 -14.75
C ARG A 8 -3.94 -0.96 -13.60
N TYR A 9 -3.75 -2.27 -13.49
CA TYR A 9 -4.38 -3.06 -12.43
C TYR A 9 -3.94 -2.61 -11.02
N TRP A 10 -2.63 -2.37 -10.84
CA TRP A 10 -2.08 -1.87 -9.59
C TRP A 10 -2.64 -0.48 -9.25
N TYR A 11 -2.46 0.49 -10.17
CA TYR A 11 -2.79 1.89 -9.89
C TYR A 11 -4.29 2.14 -9.74
N LYS A 12 -5.14 1.46 -10.52
CA LYS A 12 -6.59 1.70 -10.57
C LYS A 12 -7.42 0.76 -9.69
N HIS A 13 -6.87 -0.36 -9.22
CA HIS A 13 -7.64 -1.33 -8.42
C HIS A 13 -6.96 -1.56 -7.09
N ILE A 14 -5.83 -2.27 -7.08
CA ILE A 14 -5.21 -2.76 -5.85
C ILE A 14 -4.78 -1.62 -4.91
N ARG A 15 -4.12 -0.58 -5.45
CA ARG A 15 -3.71 0.58 -4.67
C ARG A 15 -4.91 1.33 -4.06
N LEU A 16 -5.99 1.48 -4.82
CA LEU A 16 -7.19 2.18 -4.34
C LEU A 16 -7.92 1.35 -3.27
N GLN A 17 -8.02 0.04 -3.46
CA GLN A 17 -8.58 -0.87 -2.45
C GLN A 17 -7.80 -0.86 -1.13
N ALA A 18 -6.47 -0.84 -1.18
CA ALA A 18 -5.65 -0.72 0.03
C ALA A 18 -5.88 0.62 0.75
N LEU A 19 -5.95 1.73 0.00
CA LEU A 19 -6.25 3.05 0.57
C LEU A 19 -7.66 3.12 1.18
N GLU A 20 -8.65 2.54 0.51
CA GLU A 20 -10.05 2.50 0.98
C GLU A 20 -10.19 1.65 2.25
N ARG A 21 -9.61 0.44 2.27
CA ARG A 21 -9.54 -0.43 3.46
C ARG A 21 -8.94 0.31 4.66
N ASP A 22 -7.89 1.08 4.40
CA ASP A 22 -7.12 1.79 5.41
C ASP A 22 -7.74 3.17 5.76
N ASN A 23 -8.92 3.52 5.21
CA ASN A 23 -9.57 4.83 5.35
C ASN A 23 -8.67 6.01 4.97
N ASN A 24 -7.72 5.80 4.06
CA ASN A 24 -6.65 6.76 3.72
C ASN A 24 -5.82 7.18 4.93
N GLU A 25 -5.70 6.32 5.94
CA GLU A 25 -4.92 6.55 7.16
C GLU A 25 -3.60 5.78 7.11
N CYS A 26 -2.54 6.40 7.63
CA CYS A 26 -1.27 5.71 7.84
C CYS A 26 -1.44 4.64 8.92
N GLN A 27 -1.32 3.37 8.53
CA GLN A 27 -1.47 2.24 9.45
C GLN A 27 -0.35 2.20 10.49
N ALA A 28 0.88 2.59 10.12
CA ALA A 28 1.99 2.71 11.06
C ALA A 28 1.74 3.76 12.15
N CYS A 29 1.20 4.93 11.79
CA CYS A 29 0.84 5.95 12.77
C CYS A 29 -0.37 5.52 13.62
N LYS A 30 -1.36 4.88 12.99
CA LYS A 30 -2.55 4.37 13.66
C LYS A 30 -2.21 3.37 14.76
N ARG A 31 -1.25 2.47 14.50
CA ARG A 31 -0.70 1.55 15.53
C ARG A 31 -0.06 2.25 16.72
N LEU A 32 0.46 3.46 16.53
CA LEU A 32 1.03 4.30 17.58
C LEU A 32 -0.02 5.20 18.26
N GLY A 33 -1.32 5.03 17.95
CA GLY A 33 -2.38 5.90 18.43
C GLY A 33 -2.38 7.31 17.81
N LYS A 34 -1.67 7.51 16.71
CA LYS A 34 -1.56 8.80 16.00
C LYS A 34 -2.34 8.77 14.69
N TYR A 35 -2.95 9.89 14.34
CA TYR A 35 -3.58 10.06 13.04
C TYR A 35 -2.63 10.79 12.07
N ARG A 36 -2.40 10.19 10.90
CA ARG A 36 -1.78 10.87 9.75
C ARG A 36 -2.45 10.38 8.47
N LYS A 37 -2.64 11.31 7.52
CA LYS A 37 -3.15 10.98 6.19
C LYS A 37 -2.14 10.11 5.43
N GLY A 38 -2.56 8.90 5.09
CA GLY A 38 -1.86 7.98 4.22
C GLY A 38 -2.05 8.37 2.76
N ARG A 39 -0.97 8.42 1.99
CA ARG A 39 -1.02 8.73 0.55
C ARG A 39 -0.27 7.69 -0.29
N ASN A 40 0.61 6.93 0.36
CA ASN A 40 1.42 5.92 -0.27
C ASN A 40 1.00 4.53 0.19
N VAL A 41 1.13 3.53 -0.68
CA VAL A 41 0.88 2.13 -0.37
C VAL A 41 2.19 1.40 -0.56
N HIS A 42 2.67 0.78 0.51
CA HIS A 42 3.90 -0.01 0.54
C HIS A 42 3.59 -1.50 0.53
N HIS A 43 4.48 -2.28 -0.07
CA HIS A 43 4.51 -3.72 0.06
C HIS A 43 5.24 -4.09 1.37
N ILE A 44 4.63 -4.92 2.21
CA ILE A 44 5.22 -5.41 3.47
C ILE A 44 6.37 -6.37 3.16
N LYS A 45 6.13 -7.32 2.25
CA LYS A 45 7.16 -8.14 1.62
C LYS A 45 7.49 -7.56 0.27
N GLU A 46 8.76 -7.22 0.08
CA GLU A 46 9.28 -6.58 -1.12
C GLU A 46 8.89 -7.33 -2.39
N LEU A 47 8.49 -6.58 -3.41
CA LEU A 47 8.05 -7.12 -4.71
C LEU A 47 9.13 -7.98 -5.38
N ARG A 48 10.41 -7.66 -5.14
CA ARG A 48 11.55 -8.41 -5.69
C ARG A 48 11.59 -9.85 -5.17
N ASP A 49 11.25 -10.04 -3.90
CA ASP A 49 11.37 -11.33 -3.23
C ASP A 49 10.07 -12.12 -3.30
N ARG A 50 8.93 -11.43 -3.31
CA ARG A 50 7.58 -12.03 -3.35
C ARG A 50 6.68 -11.39 -4.41
N PRO A 51 6.99 -11.59 -5.71
CA PRO A 51 6.14 -11.09 -6.80
C PRO A 51 4.76 -11.75 -6.84
N ASP A 52 4.62 -12.94 -6.24
CA ASP A 52 3.34 -13.64 -6.06
C ASP A 52 2.38 -12.88 -5.13
N LEU A 53 2.90 -12.11 -4.17
CA LEU A 53 2.12 -11.32 -3.21
C LEU A 53 1.91 -9.87 -3.66
N ALA A 54 2.20 -9.55 -4.92
CA ALA A 54 2.22 -8.19 -5.41
C ALA A 54 0.85 -7.49 -5.37
N TYR A 55 -0.23 -8.28 -5.50
CA TYR A 55 -1.62 -7.81 -5.52
C TYR A 55 -2.41 -8.21 -4.26
N GLU A 56 -1.77 -8.87 -3.30
CA GLU A 56 -2.40 -9.31 -2.06
C GLU A 56 -2.57 -8.15 -1.10
N LEU A 57 -3.81 -7.78 -0.77
CA LEU A 57 -4.10 -6.65 0.14
C LEU A 57 -3.43 -6.81 1.50
N ASN A 58 -3.31 -8.04 2.01
CA ASN A 58 -2.64 -8.32 3.29
C ASN A 58 -1.12 -8.09 3.24
N ASN A 59 -0.53 -8.04 2.04
CA ASN A 59 0.86 -7.66 1.84
C ASN A 59 1.02 -6.15 1.58
N LEU A 60 -0.06 -5.36 1.68
CA LEU A 60 -0.06 -3.93 1.39
C LEU A 60 -0.42 -3.12 2.62
N GLU A 61 0.26 -2.00 2.79
CA GLU A 61 0.05 -1.10 3.90
C GLU A 61 0.06 0.36 3.45
N THR A 62 -0.99 1.10 3.83
CA THR A 62 -1.04 2.54 3.63
C THR A 62 -0.15 3.26 4.63
N LEU A 63 0.78 4.08 4.12
CA LEU A 63 1.73 4.88 4.90
C LEU A 63 1.62 6.37 4.56
N CYS A 64 1.96 7.20 5.55
CA CYS A 64 2.17 8.63 5.36
C CYS A 64 3.47 8.88 4.60
N ILE A 65 3.47 9.92 3.76
CA ILE A 65 4.70 10.43 3.15
C ILE A 65 5.37 11.32 4.21
N GLN A 66 6.65 11.08 4.48
CA GLN A 66 7.45 11.87 5.41
C GLN A 66 8.06 13.06 4.69
#